data_AF-A0A7C8EIH8-F1
#
_entry.id   AF-A0A7C8EIH8-F1
#
_cell.length_a   1.000
_cell.length_b   1.000
_cell.length_c   1.000
_cell.angle_alpha   90.00
_cell.angle_beta   90.00
_cell.angle_gamma   90.00
#
_symmetry.space_group_name_H-M   'P 1'
#
loop_
_entity.id
_entity.type
_entity.pdbx_description
1 polymer ?
#
loop_
_entity_poly.entity_id
_entity_poly.type
_entity_poly.pdbx_seq_one_letter_code
_entity_poly.pdbx_strand_id
1 'polypeptide(L)'
;MQLLMDPQTLCCPFVAEEGCRVYENRPWACRMFPLDLSSTNAQFRLIAGKERCKGLSERSRGTVRDWLQCQGVLEYAEMDREFQSVVPERFKPGAPMNEGLGRVLFIAYDLDRFAELLKDRRFLMLHEVDDETVSLVREDMKELLRLAFRYIRAQSDELYQIV
;
A
#
# COMPACT_ATOMS: atom_id res chain seq x y z
N MET A 1 -3.68 7.01 6.91
CA MET A 1 -3.47 8.39 6.43
C MET A 1 -4.60 8.71 5.46
N GLN A 2 -5.54 9.59 5.83
CA GLN A 2 -6.58 10.06 4.91
C GLN A 2 -6.12 11.39 4.32
N LEU A 3 -6.28 11.57 3.00
CA LEU A 3 -6.05 12.86 2.37
C LEU A 3 -7.07 13.86 2.90
N LEU A 4 -6.61 14.96 3.49
CA LEU A 4 -7.49 16.01 3.95
C LEU A 4 -7.98 16.82 2.75
N MET A 5 -9.27 16.71 2.46
CA MET A 5 -9.94 17.51 1.44
C MET A 5 -10.27 18.90 2.01
N ASP A 6 -10.49 19.87 1.12
CA ASP A 6 -10.99 21.17 1.55
C ASP A 6 -12.32 21.01 2.33
N PRO A 7 -12.45 21.54 3.55
CA PRO A 7 -13.58 21.23 4.41
C PRO A 7 -14.91 21.85 3.95
N GLN A 8 -14.87 22.86 3.08
CA GLN A 8 -16.07 23.55 2.61
C GLN A 8 -16.55 23.01 1.26
N THR A 9 -15.61 22.77 0.35
CA THR A 9 -15.87 22.35 -1.03
C THR A 9 -15.72 20.85 -1.24
N LEU A 10 -15.06 20.15 -0.30
CA LEU A 10 -14.63 18.76 -0.42
C LEU A 10 -13.71 18.52 -1.62
N CYS A 11 -13.06 19.56 -2.13
CA CYS A 11 -12.12 19.47 -3.24
C CYS A 11 -10.77 18.90 -2.77
N CYS A 12 -10.16 18.09 -3.63
CA CYS A 12 -8.81 17.60 -3.42
C CYS A 12 -7.81 18.75 -3.65
N PRO A 13 -6.86 19.01 -2.73
CA PRO A 13 -5.89 20.10 -2.87
C PRO A 13 -4.93 19.90 -4.05
N PHE A 14 -4.83 18.69 -4.60
CA PHE A 14 -3.98 18.40 -5.76
C PHE A 14 -4.66 18.65 -7.10
N VAL A 15 -5.99 18.84 -7.13
CA VAL A 15 -6.71 19.11 -8.37
C VAL A 15 -6.58 20.60 -8.72
N ALA A 16 -6.11 20.85 -9.94
CA ALA A 16 -6.08 22.15 -10.60
C ALA A 16 -7.05 22.14 -11.79
N GLU A 17 -7.13 23.25 -12.52
CA GLU A 17 -8.01 23.40 -13.69
C GLU A 17 -7.69 22.35 -14.78
N GLU A 18 -6.41 22.01 -14.95
CA GLU A 18 -5.92 21.02 -15.91
C GLU A 18 -6.03 19.56 -15.40
N GLY A 19 -6.45 19.36 -14.14
CA GLY A 19 -6.60 18.04 -13.51
C GLY A 19 -5.69 17.81 -12.30
N CYS A 20 -5.48 16.54 -11.95
CA CYS A 20 -4.70 16.16 -10.77
C CYS A 20 -3.20 16.39 -10.99
N ARG A 21 -2.58 17.26 -10.19
CA ARG A 21 -1.14 17.57 -10.25
C ARG A 21 -0.24 16.41 -9.81
N VAL A 22 -0.80 15.42 -9.14
CA VAL A 22 -0.10 14.21 -8.69
C VAL A 22 -0.70 12.95 -9.34
N TYR A 23 -1.17 13.07 -10.59
CA TYR A 23 -1.91 11.99 -11.25
C TYR A 23 -1.16 10.65 -11.14
N GLU A 24 0.11 10.57 -11.49
CA GLU A 24 0.90 9.33 -11.41
C GLU A 24 1.03 8.75 -9.99
N ASN A 25 0.92 9.60 -8.96
CA ASN A 25 1.02 9.23 -7.54
C ASN A 25 -0.34 9.24 -6.83
N ARG A 26 -1.45 9.22 -7.58
CA ARG A 26 -2.81 9.28 -7.03
C ARG A 26 -3.13 8.04 -6.16
N PRO A 27 -3.94 8.21 -5.10
CA PRO A 27 -4.26 7.12 -4.18
C PRO A 27 -5.13 6.05 -4.86
N TRP A 28 -5.18 4.85 -4.25
CA TRP A 28 -5.96 3.71 -4.74
C TRP A 28 -7.41 4.08 -5.09
N ALA A 29 -8.08 4.86 -4.23
CA ALA A 29 -9.46 5.31 -4.49
C ALA A 29 -9.61 6.07 -5.82
N CYS A 30 -8.63 6.91 -6.17
CA CYS A 30 -8.62 7.65 -7.44
C CYS A 30 -8.30 6.74 -8.64
N ARG A 31 -7.48 5.69 -8.46
CA ARG A 31 -7.19 4.70 -9.51
C ARG A 31 -8.39 3.79 -9.78
N MET A 32 -9.16 3.51 -8.74
CA MET A 32 -10.31 2.63 -8.84
C MET A 32 -11.50 3.29 -9.53
N PHE A 33 -11.78 4.57 -9.26
CA PHE A 33 -12.90 5.28 -9.87
C PHE A 33 -12.91 5.13 -11.41
N PRO A 34 -14.02 4.69 -12.05
CA PRO A 34 -15.37 4.54 -11.49
C PRO A 34 -15.70 3.13 -11.00
N LEU A 35 -14.73 2.21 -10.94
CA LEU A 35 -14.88 0.88 -10.37
C LEU A 35 -14.74 0.91 -8.85
N ASP A 36 -15.42 -0.03 -8.22
CA ASP A 36 -15.35 -0.31 -6.78
C ASP A 36 -15.37 -1.82 -6.56
N LEU A 37 -14.69 -2.28 -5.51
CA LEU A 37 -14.63 -3.70 -5.13
C LEU A 37 -15.65 -3.96 -4.02
N SER A 38 -16.62 -4.83 -4.29
CA SER A 38 -17.60 -5.23 -3.28
C SER A 38 -16.93 -5.98 -2.13
N SER A 39 -17.18 -5.50 -0.91
CA SER A 39 -16.67 -6.09 0.33
C SER A 39 -17.23 -7.48 0.64
N THR A 40 -18.37 -7.86 0.06
CA THR A 40 -19.05 -9.12 0.39
C THR A 40 -18.69 -10.27 -0.54
N ASN A 41 -18.40 -9.97 -1.82
CA ASN A 41 -18.32 -11.00 -2.87
C ASN A 41 -17.05 -10.90 -3.75
N ALA A 42 -16.12 -9.98 -3.44
CA ALA A 42 -14.96 -9.68 -4.28
C ALA A 42 -15.30 -9.37 -5.76
N GLN A 43 -16.51 -8.88 -6.01
CA GLN A 43 -16.98 -8.50 -7.34
C GLN A 43 -16.80 -7.01 -7.59
N PHE A 44 -16.41 -6.65 -8.81
CA PHE A 44 -16.30 -5.26 -9.21
C PHE A 44 -17.64 -4.71 -9.70
N ARG A 45 -17.92 -3.46 -9.37
CA ARG A 45 -19.10 -2.72 -9.83
C ARG A 45 -18.73 -1.30 -10.22
N LEU A 46 -19.56 -0.69 -11.06
CA LEU A 46 -19.47 0.74 -11.34
C LEU A 46 -20.21 1.53 -10.27
N ILE A 47 -19.56 2.56 -9.74
CA ILE A 47 -20.13 3.50 -8.74
C ILE A 47 -20.49 4.86 -9.35
N ALA A 48 -20.24 5.05 -10.64
CA ALA A 48 -20.58 6.26 -11.38
C ALA A 48 -21.08 5.89 -12.79
N GLY A 49 -22.08 6.61 -13.28
CA GLY A 49 -22.56 6.49 -14.65
C GLY A 49 -21.85 7.46 -15.60
N LYS A 50 -22.32 7.49 -16.85
CA LYS A 50 -21.76 8.29 -17.95
C LYS A 50 -21.84 9.81 -17.72
N GLU A 51 -22.78 10.22 -16.87
CA GLU A 51 -22.96 11.61 -16.46
C GLU A 51 -21.75 12.12 -15.67
N ARG A 52 -21.17 11.28 -14.80
CA ARG A 52 -19.99 11.60 -13.95
C ARG A 52 -18.67 11.08 -14.52
N CYS A 53 -18.65 9.92 -15.15
CA CYS A 53 -17.46 9.37 -15.80
C CYS A 53 -17.63 9.40 -17.32
N LYS A 54 -17.09 10.44 -17.97
CA LYS A 54 -17.21 10.61 -19.42
C LYS A 54 -16.55 9.49 -20.22
N GLY A 55 -15.52 8.83 -19.66
CA GLY A 55 -14.87 7.66 -20.27
C GLY A 55 -15.84 6.49 -20.54
N LEU A 56 -16.92 6.36 -19.76
CA LEU A 56 -17.96 5.35 -20.02
C LEU A 56 -18.79 5.61 -21.28
N SER A 57 -18.61 6.79 -21.91
CA SER A 57 -19.23 7.14 -23.20
C SER A 57 -18.31 6.90 -24.39
N GLU A 58 -17.05 6.53 -24.15
CA GLU A 58 -16.12 6.22 -25.23
C GLU A 58 -16.52 4.95 -25.98
N ARG A 59 -16.05 4.84 -27.23
CA ARG A 59 -16.27 3.65 -28.06
C ARG A 59 -15.38 2.49 -27.65
N SER A 60 -14.23 2.78 -27.04
CA SER A 60 -13.30 1.82 -26.50
C SER A 60 -13.99 1.00 -25.40
N ARG A 61 -13.78 -0.31 -25.43
CA ARG A 61 -14.26 -1.24 -24.39
C ARG A 61 -13.05 -1.94 -23.81
N GLY A 62 -13.06 -2.12 -22.49
CA GLY A 62 -12.02 -2.84 -21.77
C GLY A 62 -12.64 -3.73 -20.71
N THR A 63 -11.87 -4.68 -20.23
CA THR A 63 -12.22 -5.50 -19.08
C THR A 63 -11.78 -4.81 -17.78
N VAL A 64 -12.26 -5.31 -16.65
CA VAL A 64 -11.76 -4.86 -15.34
C VAL A 64 -10.26 -5.09 -15.21
N ARG A 65 -9.73 -6.19 -15.75
CA ARG A 65 -8.28 -6.47 -15.74
C ARG A 65 -7.50 -5.37 -16.46
N ASP A 66 -7.96 -5.00 -17.65
CA ASP A 66 -7.33 -3.94 -18.45
C ASP A 66 -7.35 -2.62 -17.69
N TRP A 67 -8.47 -2.31 -17.02
CA TRP A 67 -8.57 -1.13 -16.17
C TRP A 67 -7.53 -1.14 -15.04
N LEU A 68 -7.46 -2.22 -14.25
CA LEU A 68 -6.54 -2.33 -13.13
C LEU A 68 -5.07 -2.23 -13.57
N GLN A 69 -4.74 -2.81 -14.73
CA GLN A 69 -3.41 -2.72 -15.30
C GLN A 69 -3.10 -1.29 -15.77
N CYS A 70 -3.98 -0.67 -16.56
CA CYS A 70 -3.80 0.70 -17.05
C CYS A 70 -3.75 1.74 -15.93
N GLN A 71 -4.45 1.50 -14.82
CA GLN A 71 -4.45 2.38 -13.66
C GLN A 71 -3.29 2.10 -12.69
N GLY A 72 -2.43 1.13 -12.97
CA GLY A 72 -1.30 0.75 -12.11
C GLY A 72 -1.72 0.17 -10.76
N VAL A 73 -2.91 -0.43 -10.65
CA VAL A 73 -3.44 -0.98 -9.39
C VAL A 73 -2.78 -2.31 -9.03
N LEU A 74 -2.35 -3.08 -10.04
CA LEU A 74 -1.84 -4.44 -9.83
C LEU A 74 -0.59 -4.49 -8.94
N GLU A 75 0.33 -3.53 -9.08
CA GLU A 75 1.54 -3.45 -8.25
C GLU A 75 1.21 -3.18 -6.78
N TYR A 76 0.28 -2.26 -6.51
CA TYR A 76 -0.18 -2.01 -5.14
C TYR A 76 -0.93 -3.21 -4.56
N ALA A 77 -1.70 -3.93 -5.37
CA ALA A 77 -2.40 -5.14 -4.94
C ALA A 77 -1.44 -6.29 -4.61
N GLU A 78 -0.29 -6.36 -5.30
CA GLU A 78 0.80 -7.27 -4.97
C GLU A 78 1.42 -6.91 -3.60
N MET A 79 1.80 -5.65 -3.41
CA MET A 79 2.37 -5.17 -2.14
C MET A 79 1.40 -5.31 -0.97
N ASP A 80 0.12 -5.02 -1.17
CA ASP A 80 -0.92 -5.21 -0.15
C ASP A 80 -1.03 -6.70 0.23
N ARG A 81 -1.02 -7.62 -0.75
CA ARG A 81 -1.03 -9.06 -0.45
C ARG A 81 0.21 -9.49 0.34
N GLU A 82 1.39 -9.00 -0.01
CA GLU A 82 2.62 -9.27 0.74
C GLU A 82 2.52 -8.73 2.17
N PHE A 83 1.99 -7.52 2.37
CA PHE A 83 1.75 -6.95 3.70
C PHE A 83 0.74 -7.77 4.51
N GLN A 84 -0.41 -8.15 3.93
CA GLN A 84 -1.40 -8.98 4.63
C GLN A 84 -0.80 -10.32 5.07
N SER A 85 0.20 -10.86 4.36
CA SER A 85 0.86 -12.11 4.74
C SER A 85 1.75 -12.01 5.99
N VAL A 86 2.04 -10.79 6.47
CA VAL A 86 2.78 -10.54 7.71
C VAL A 86 1.91 -9.96 8.82
N VAL A 87 0.67 -9.57 8.50
CA VAL A 87 -0.33 -9.18 9.50
C VAL A 87 -0.91 -10.44 10.13
N PRO A 88 -0.90 -10.57 11.47
CA PRO A 88 -1.46 -11.75 12.13
C PRO A 88 -2.95 -11.94 11.87
N GLU A 89 -3.41 -13.15 11.58
CA GLU A 89 -4.83 -13.45 11.29
C GLU A 89 -5.80 -13.04 12.40
N ARG A 90 -5.32 -13.04 13.65
CA ARG A 90 -6.11 -12.60 14.82
C ARG A 90 -6.31 -11.09 14.90
N PHE A 91 -5.60 -10.31 14.08
CA PHE A 91 -5.75 -8.87 14.02
C PHE A 91 -7.15 -8.52 13.52
N LYS A 92 -7.88 -7.76 14.33
CA LYS A 92 -9.20 -7.25 13.98
C LYS A 92 -9.17 -5.72 14.01
N PRO A 93 -9.65 -5.04 12.96
CA PRO A 93 -9.77 -3.58 12.98
C PRO A 93 -10.52 -3.11 14.22
N GLY A 94 -9.94 -2.16 14.96
CA GLY A 94 -10.53 -1.60 16.18
C GLY A 94 -10.32 -2.41 17.47
N ALA A 95 -9.73 -3.62 17.40
CA ALA A 95 -9.34 -4.35 18.59
C ALA A 95 -8.04 -3.78 19.18
N PRO A 96 -7.85 -3.84 20.51
CA PRO A 96 -6.57 -3.49 21.13
C PRO A 96 -5.43 -4.35 20.56
N MET A 97 -4.34 -3.70 20.17
CA MET A 97 -3.15 -4.36 19.64
C MET A 97 -2.03 -4.35 20.68
N ASN A 98 -1.27 -5.44 20.77
CA ASN A 98 -0.04 -5.46 21.56
C ASN A 98 0.92 -4.37 21.05
N GLU A 99 1.47 -3.57 21.96
CA GLU A 99 2.33 -2.44 21.59
C GLU A 99 3.58 -2.88 20.80
N GLY A 100 4.17 -4.02 21.16
CA GLY A 100 5.30 -4.61 20.44
C GLY A 100 4.95 -4.95 18.99
N LEU A 101 3.84 -5.66 18.78
CA LEU A 101 3.34 -5.96 17.43
C LEU A 101 3.05 -4.68 16.64
N GLY A 102 2.44 -3.67 17.29
CA GLY A 102 2.16 -2.38 16.66
C GLY A 102 3.44 -1.67 16.19
N ARG A 103 4.48 -1.65 17.03
CA ARG A 103 5.78 -1.08 16.67
C ARG A 103 6.44 -1.83 15.51
N VAL A 104 6.36 -3.16 15.49
CA VAL A 104 6.91 -3.99 14.40
C VAL A 104 6.15 -3.70 13.09
N LEU A 105 4.81 -3.77 13.09
CA LEU A 105 4.01 -3.48 11.89
C LEU A 105 4.20 -2.04 11.38
N PHE A 106 4.48 -1.08 12.27
CA PHE A 106 4.70 0.32 11.90
C PHE A 106 5.94 0.52 11.01
N ILE A 107 6.89 -0.43 10.99
CA ILE A 107 8.06 -0.38 10.11
C ILE A 107 7.66 -0.32 8.63
N ALA A 108 6.56 -0.99 8.24
CA ALA A 108 6.04 -0.92 6.88
C ALA A 108 5.49 0.48 6.50
N TYR A 109 5.28 1.36 7.47
CA TYR A 109 4.78 2.72 7.28
C TYR A 109 5.85 3.81 7.45
N ASP A 110 7.02 3.47 8.00
CA ASP A 110 8.16 4.36 8.22
C ASP A 110 9.44 3.72 7.66
N LEU A 111 9.50 3.67 6.32
CA LEU A 111 10.61 3.07 5.59
C LEU A 111 11.90 3.89 5.73
N ASP A 112 11.81 5.19 5.96
CA ASP A 112 12.98 6.03 6.20
C ASP A 112 13.70 5.57 7.47
N ARG A 113 12.95 5.36 8.55
CA ARG A 113 13.51 4.82 9.79
C ARG A 113 14.05 3.41 9.60
N PHE A 114 13.39 2.57 8.81
CA PHE A 114 13.91 1.24 8.50
C PHE A 114 15.23 1.30 7.73
N ALA A 115 15.34 2.18 6.73
CA ALA A 115 16.57 2.42 5.99
C ALA A 115 17.73 2.89 6.88
N GLU A 116 17.45 3.69 7.92
CA GLU A 116 18.46 4.05 8.92
C GLU A 116 18.98 2.85 9.71
N LEU A 117 18.12 1.87 10.06
CA LEU A 117 18.55 0.66 10.77
C LEU A 117 19.51 -0.18 9.92
N LEU A 118 19.32 -0.20 8.60
CA LEU A 118 20.19 -0.93 7.65
C LEU A 118 21.60 -0.34 7.55
N LYS A 119 21.88 0.82 8.17
CA LYS A 119 23.23 1.38 8.24
C LYS A 119 24.07 0.74 9.35
N ASP A 120 23.44 0.08 10.33
CA ASP A 120 24.15 -0.60 11.42
C ASP A 120 24.63 -1.99 10.99
N ARG A 121 25.95 -2.20 10.95
CA ARG A 121 26.56 -3.50 10.59
C ARG A 121 26.15 -4.63 11.54
N ARG A 122 25.89 -4.34 12.82
CA ARG A 122 25.43 -5.35 13.78
C ARG A 122 24.02 -5.81 13.45
N PHE A 123 23.16 -4.87 13.05
CA PHE A 123 21.81 -5.18 12.59
C PHE A 123 21.85 -6.07 11.35
N LEU A 124 22.66 -5.71 10.35
CA LEU A 124 22.80 -6.51 9.13
C LEU A 124 23.29 -7.93 9.42
N MET A 125 24.28 -8.09 10.31
CA MET A 125 24.78 -9.42 10.70
C MET A 125 23.73 -10.25 11.45
N LEU A 126 23.00 -9.63 12.39
CA LEU A 126 21.97 -10.32 13.18
C LEU A 126 20.81 -10.82 12.32
N HIS A 127 20.44 -10.05 11.29
CA HIS A 127 19.33 -10.37 10.39
C HIS A 127 19.78 -10.99 9.06
N GLU A 128 21.04 -11.42 8.96
CA GLU A 128 21.62 -12.09 7.80
C GLU A 128 21.38 -11.33 6.47
N VAL A 129 21.49 -10.00 6.49
CA VAL A 129 21.32 -9.14 5.31
C VAL A 129 22.66 -8.92 4.65
N ASP A 130 22.82 -9.41 3.42
CA ASP A 130 24.05 -9.27 2.63
C ASP A 130 24.20 -7.90 1.94
N ASP A 131 25.41 -7.60 1.49
CA ASP A 131 25.76 -6.32 0.85
C ASP A 131 25.03 -6.13 -0.51
N GLU A 132 24.63 -7.22 -1.18
CA GLU A 132 23.84 -7.18 -2.43
C GLU A 132 22.43 -6.67 -2.14
N THR A 133 21.78 -7.22 -1.12
CA THR A 133 20.47 -6.78 -0.64
C THR A 133 20.52 -5.33 -0.20
N VAL A 134 21.56 -4.92 0.54
CA VAL A 134 21.72 -3.51 0.97
C VAL A 134 21.86 -2.58 -0.22
N SER A 135 22.58 -2.98 -1.26
CA SER A 135 22.69 -2.19 -2.50
C SER A 135 21.34 -2.07 -3.20
N LEU A 136 20.60 -3.17 -3.33
CA LEU A 136 19.30 -3.21 -4.00
C LEU A 136 18.25 -2.31 -3.31
N VAL A 137 18.11 -2.43 -1.98
CA VAL A 137 17.09 -1.68 -1.23
C VAL A 137 17.38 -0.17 -1.14
N ARG A 138 18.60 0.27 -1.46
CA ARG A 138 18.93 1.70 -1.58
C ARG A 138 18.39 2.33 -2.85
N GLU A 139 18.21 1.53 -3.90
CA GLU A 139 17.81 2.00 -5.23
C GLU A 139 16.33 1.71 -5.53
N ASP A 140 15.75 0.67 -4.91
CA ASP A 140 14.34 0.30 -5.09
C ASP A 140 13.58 0.29 -3.75
N MET A 141 12.67 1.25 -3.60
CA MET A 141 11.78 1.36 -2.43
C MET A 141 10.87 0.14 -2.25
N LYS A 142 10.50 -0.57 -3.34
CA LYS A 142 9.72 -1.81 -3.25
C LYS A 142 10.53 -2.91 -2.59
N GLU A 143 11.82 -3.01 -2.93
CA GLU A 143 12.71 -3.99 -2.32
C GLU A 143 12.98 -3.64 -0.85
N LEU A 144 13.08 -2.36 -0.50
CA LEU A 144 13.14 -1.90 0.89
C LEU A 144 11.88 -2.32 1.67
N LEU A 145 10.69 -2.14 1.09
CA LEU A 145 9.42 -2.54 1.69
C LEU A 145 9.32 -4.08 1.84
N ARG A 146 9.77 -4.84 0.85
CA ARG A 146 9.85 -6.31 0.94
C ARG A 146 10.78 -6.78 2.04
N LEU A 147 11.95 -6.14 2.18
CA LEU A 147 12.86 -6.42 3.28
C LEU A 147 12.22 -6.08 4.64
N ALA A 148 11.46 -4.98 4.72
CA ALA A 148 10.69 -4.64 5.92
C ALA A 148 9.65 -5.74 6.25
N PHE A 149 8.96 -6.29 5.26
CA PHE A 149 8.03 -7.42 5.48
C PHE A 149 8.76 -8.66 6.01
N ARG A 150 9.94 -9.00 5.48
CA ARG A 150 10.74 -10.12 6.02
C ARG A 150 11.13 -9.87 7.48
N TYR A 151 11.56 -8.66 7.80
CA TYR A 151 11.87 -8.26 9.16
C TYR A 151 10.65 -8.37 10.10
N ILE A 152 9.50 -7.85 9.66
CA ILE A 152 8.23 -7.92 10.41
C ILE A 152 7.85 -9.36 10.70
N ARG A 153 7.98 -10.26 9.73
CA ARG A 153 7.69 -11.69 9.90
C ARG A 153 8.59 -12.30 10.98
N ALA A 154 9.90 -12.13 10.87
CA ALA A 154 10.86 -12.68 11.83
C ALA A 154 10.60 -12.20 13.26
N GLN A 155 10.34 -10.90 13.44
CA GLN A 155 10.05 -10.32 14.76
C GLN A 155 8.68 -10.73 15.30
N SER A 156 7.69 -10.92 14.43
CA SER A 156 6.37 -11.39 14.84
C SER A 156 6.44 -12.84 15.33
N ASP A 157 7.20 -13.70 14.67
CA ASP A 157 7.38 -15.09 15.10
C ASP A 157 8.02 -15.17 16.49
N GLU A 158 9.05 -14.36 16.76
CA GLU A 158 9.68 -14.25 18.08
C GLU A 158 8.69 -13.76 19.16
N LEU A 159 7.93 -12.70 18.87
CA LEU A 159 6.93 -12.17 19.80
C LEU A 159 5.81 -13.16 20.12
N TYR A 160 5.49 -14.05 19.18
CA TYR A 160 4.41 -15.03 19.32
C TYR A 160 4.90 -16.35 19.94
N GLN A 161 6.19 -16.67 19.86
CA GLN A 161 6.80 -17.78 20.60
C GLN A 161 6.97 -17.47 22.10
N ILE A 162 6.91 -16.19 22.48
CA ILE A 162 7.04 -15.73 23.87
C ILE A 162 5.66 -15.66 24.59
N VAL A 163 4.55 -15.94 23.89
CA VAL A 163 3.18 -15.96 24.44
C VAL A 163 2.62 -17.37 24.54
#